data_AF-A0A4V2V4D4-F1
#
_entry.id   AF-A0A4V2V4D4-F1
#
_cell.length_a   1.000
_cell.length_b   1.000
_cell.length_c   1.000
_cell.angle_alpha   90.00
_cell.angle_beta   90.00
_cell.angle_gamma   90.00
#
_symmetry.space_group_name_H-M   'P 1'
#
loop_
_entity.id
_entity.type
_entity.pdbx_description
1 polymer ?
#
loop_
_entity_poly.entity_id
_entity_poly.type
_entity_poly.pdbx_seq_one_letter_code
_entity_poly.pdbx_strand_id
1 'polypeptide(L)' 'MDDEAVYNITGTWNGKPFEKLMLAECALDAEATIVFWANLGNASLDDLNVEYHSAVG' A
#
# COMPACT_ATOMS: atom_id res chain seq x y z
N MET A 1 22.46 -3.23 -0.80
CA MET A 1 21.64 -2.19 -1.41
C MET A 1 20.25 -2.57 -0.99
N ASP A 2 19.74 -1.88 0.02
CA ASP A 2 18.33 -2.00 0.40
C ASP A 2 17.60 -1.24 -0.71
N ASP A 3 17.25 -1.94 -1.79
CA ASP A 3 16.58 -1.35 -2.94
C ASP A 3 15.11 -1.13 -2.58
N GLU A 4 14.88 -0.22 -1.63
CA GLU A 4 13.54 0.28 -1.35
C GLU A 4 12.97 0.90 -2.64
N ALA A 5 11.70 0.60 -2.88
CA ALA A 5 10.95 1.16 -3.99
C ALA A 5 9.72 1.89 -3.48
N VAL A 6 9.33 2.92 -4.21
CA VAL A 6 8.04 3.58 -4.06
C VAL A 6 7.00 2.75 -4.80
N TYR A 7 5.95 2.37 -4.08
CA TYR A 7 4.76 1.74 -4.61
C TYR A 7 3.59 2.71 -4.56
N ASN A 8 2.77 2.70 -5.60
CA ASN A 8 1.45 3.32 -5.58
C ASN A 8 0.43 2.28 -5.15
N ILE A 9 -0.30 2.60 -4.09
CA ILE A 9 -1.30 1.71 -3.51
C ILE A 9 -2.64 2.39 -3.62
N THR A 10 -3.57 1.75 -4.31
CA THR A 10 -4.94 2.20 -4.48
C THR A 10 -5.90 1.17 -3.91
N GLY A 11 -7.11 1.61 -3.56
CA GLY A 11 -8.16 0.71 -3.12
C GLY A 11 -9.33 1.47 -2.50
N THR A 12 -10.17 0.73 -1.80
CA THR A 12 -11.36 1.26 -1.14
C THR A 12 -11.28 0.99 0.35
N TRP A 13 -11.36 2.06 1.16
CA TRP A 13 -11.34 2.02 2.62
C TRP A 13 -12.71 2.42 3.16
N ASN A 14 -13.45 1.49 3.78
CA ASN A 14 -14.83 1.70 4.24
C ASN A 14 -15.75 2.29 3.14
N GLY A 15 -15.65 1.75 1.93
CA GLY A 15 -16.42 2.21 0.77
C GLY A 15 -15.95 3.54 0.15
N LYS A 16 -14.84 4.12 0.61
CA LYS A 16 -14.26 5.34 0.04
C LYS A 16 -12.94 5.03 -0.68
N PRO A 17 -12.75 5.50 -1.92
CA PRO A 17 -11.50 5.28 -2.62
C PRO A 17 -10.35 6.01 -1.92
N PHE A 18 -9.16 5.41 -1.95
CA PHE A 18 -7.92 6.02 -1.51
C PHE A 18 -6.79 5.74 -2.50
N GLU A 19 -5.78 6.60 -2.46
CA GLU A 19 -4.51 6.44 -3.16
C GLU A 19 -3.39 6.86 -2.21
N LYS A 20 -2.32 6.08 -2.15
CA LYS A 20 -1.18 6.31 -1.27
C LYS A 20 0.11 5.84 -1.92
N LEU A 21 1.09 6.74 -1.98
CA LEU A 21 2.48 6.37 -2.25
C LEU A 21 3.16 5.95 -0.95
N MET A 22 3.90 4.84 -1.01
CA MET A 22 4.61 4.24 0.12
C MET A 22 5.98 3.71 -0.32
N LEU A 23 6.97 3.89 0.54
CA LEU A 23 8.26 3.21 0.44
C LEU A 23 8.16 1.83 1.08
N ALA A 24 8.60 0.81 0.35
CA ALA A 24 8.67 -0.56 0.85
C ALA A 24 9.80 -1.33 0.16
N GLU A 25 10.30 -2.38 0.81
CA GLU A 25 11.32 -3.28 0.23
C GLU A 25 10.72 -4.07 -0.95
N CYS A 26 9.44 -4.43 -0.87
CA CYS A 26 8.72 -5.03 -1.98
C CYS A 26 7.20 -4.73 -1.95
N ALA A 27 6.50 -5.12 -3.02
CA ALA A 27 5.04 -4.95 -3.12
C ALA A 27 4.28 -5.68 -2.00
N LEU A 28 4.79 -6.83 -1.53
CA LEU A 28 4.16 -7.59 -0.44
C LEU A 28 4.23 -6.84 0.89
N ASP A 29 5.34 -6.14 1.17
CA ASP A 29 5.48 -5.34 2.40
C ASP A 29 4.59 -4.11 2.37
N ALA A 30 4.48 -3.47 1.20
CA ALA A 30 3.53 -2.39 0.96
C ALA A 30 2.08 -2.85 1.20
N GLU A 31 1.70 -4.00 0.64
CA GLU A 31 0.36 -4.60 0.82
C GLU A 31 0.09 -4.91 2.30
N ALA A 32 1.01 -5.63 2.95
CA ALA A 32 0.88 -6.04 4.35
C ALA A 32 0.73 -4.83 5.29
N THR A 33 1.43 -3.73 5.01
CA THR A 33 1.33 -2.49 5.79
C THR A 33 -0.06 -1.86 5.70
N ILE A 34 -0.65 -1.81 4.50
CA ILE A 34 -2.01 -1.26 4.31
C ILE A 34 -3.06 -2.16 4.98
N VAL A 35 -2.94 -3.48 4.84
CA VAL A 35 -3.82 -4.44 5.52
C VAL A 35 -3.73 -4.27 7.05
N PHE A 36 -2.52 -4.10 7.58
CA PHE A 36 -2.31 -3.84 8.99
C PHE A 36 -3.01 -2.55 9.46
N TRP A 37 -2.89 -1.46 8.71
CA TRP A 37 -3.58 -0.20 9.05
C TRP A 37 -5.10 -0.30 8.97
N ALA A 38 -5.64 -1.00 7.97
CA ALA A 38 -7.07 -1.25 7.86
C ALA A 38 -7.60 -2.02 9.09
N ASN A 39 -6.88 -3.05 9.52
CA ASN A 39 -7.22 -3.82 10.72
C ASN A 39 -7.14 -2.97 12.01
N LEU A 40 -6.11 -2.13 12.17
CA LEU A 40 -6.02 -1.21 13.31
C LEU A 40 -7.20 -0.23 13.37
N GLY A 41 -7.68 0.22 12.22
CA GLY A 41 -8.84 1.10 12.11
C GLY A 41 -10.20 0.39 12.16
N ASN A 42 -10.22 -0.95 12.33
CA ASN A 42 -11.40 -1.79 12.20
C ASN A 42 -12.23 -1.45 10.95
N ALA A 43 -11.53 -1.33 9.82
CA ALA A 43 -12.08 -0.81 8.58
C ALA A 43 -12.04 -1.88 7.48
N SER A 44 -13.05 -1.87 6.61
CA SER A 44 -13.08 -2.75 5.44
C SER A 44 -12.10 -2.24 4.38
N LEU A 45 -11.36 -3.18 3.80
CA LEU A 45 -10.43 -2.92 2.71
C LEU A 45 -10.84 -3.79 1.53
N ASP A 46 -11.19 -3.13 0.43
CA ASP A 46 -11.68 -3.76 -0.79
C ASP A 46 -10.90 -3.21 -2.00
N ASP A 47 -10.85 -3.98 -3.10
CA ASP A 47 -10.21 -3.58 -4.36
C ASP A 47 -8.76 -3.07 -4.22
N LEU A 48 -7.99 -3.64 -3.29
CA LEU A 48 -6.59 -3.25 -3.06
C LEU A 48 -5.72 -3.60 -4.28
N ASN A 49 -4.99 -2.61 -4.77
CA ASN A 49 -4.03 -2.76 -5.86
C ASN A 49 -2.70 -2.11 -5.47
N VAL A 50 -1.60 -2.80 -5.73
CA VAL A 50 -0.24 -2.35 -5.41
C VAL A 50 0.59 -2.38 -6.69
N GLU A 51 1.03 -1.20 -7.13
CA GLU A 51 1.80 -1.03 -8.35
C GLU A 51 3.15 -0.40 -8.06
N TYR A 52 4.20 -0.89 -8.72
CA TYR A 52 5.51 -0.24 -8.67
C TYR A 52 5.42 1.16 -9.28
N HIS A 53 5.89 2.17 -8.55
CA HIS A 53 5.90 3.55 -9.00
C HIS A 53 7.29 4.00 -9.44
N SER A 54 8.29 3.89 -8.56
CA SER A 54 9.68 4.29 -8.85
C SER A 54 10.67 3.68 -7.85
N ALA A 55 11.94 3.57 -8.21
CA ALA A 55 13.00 3.20 -7.26
C ALA A 55 13.40 4.41 -6.40
N VAL A 56 13.93 4.15 -5.21
CA VAL A 56 14.65 5.17 -4.43
C VAL A 56 16.07 5.27 -4.99
N GLY A 57 16.36 6.38 -5.66
CA GLY A 57 17.69 6.68 -6.23
C GLY A 57 18.64 7.34 -5.25
#